data_AF-A0A966Q1D4-F1
#
_entry.id   AF-A0A966Q1D4-F1
#
_cell.length_a   1.000
_cell.length_b   1.000
_cell.length_c   1.000
_cell.angle_alpha   90.00
_cell.angle_beta   90.00
_cell.angle_gamma   90.00
#
_symmetry.space_group_name_H-M   'P 1'
#
loop_
_entity.id
_entity.type
_entity.pdbx_description
1 polymer ?
#
loop_
_entity_poly.entity_id
_entity_poly.type
_entity_poly.pdbx_seq_one_letter_code
_entity_poly.pdbx_strand_id
1 'polypeptide(L)' 'MNKPIAWLVEEFDSNGTLVWSGLMTSEPKEMSWFKDLKNKLHNVTITPLIPDTKNIVKVTNVKKYDSKKLTEANSGL' A
#
# COMPACT_ATOMS: atom_id res chain seq x y z
N MET A 1 -6.32 -7.13 -21.68
CA MET A 1 -6.62 -6.35 -20.47
C MET A 1 -5.39 -6.35 -19.58
N ASN A 2 -5.00 -5.19 -19.05
CA ASN A 2 -3.89 -5.11 -18.10
C ASN A 2 -4.36 -5.73 -16.78
N LYS A 3 -3.57 -6.68 -16.24
CA LYS A 3 -3.85 -7.25 -14.92
C LYS A 3 -3.61 -6.18 -13.85
N PRO A 4 -4.45 -6.08 -12.80
CA PRO A 4 -4.17 -5.25 -11.66
C PRO A 4 -2.86 -5.66 -11.00
N ILE A 5 -2.08 -4.68 -10.55
CA ILE A 5 -0.82 -4.92 -9.81
C ILE A 5 -1.02 -4.84 -8.30
N ALA A 6 -2.12 -4.22 -7.88
CA ALA A 6 -2.53 -4.06 -6.51
C ALA A 6 -4.06 -3.83 -6.46
N TRP A 7 -4.61 -3.82 -5.26
CA TRP A 7 -6.01 -3.57 -4.98
C TRP A 7 -6.11 -2.55 -3.85
N LEU A 8 -6.83 -1.46 -4.09
CA LEU A 8 -7.22 -0.53 -3.05
C LEU A 8 -8.47 -1.11 -2.37
N VAL A 9 -8.39 -1.27 -1.06
CA VAL A 9 -9.49 -1.76 -0.23
C VAL A 9 -9.89 -0.64 0.72
N GLU A 10 -11.15 -0.24 0.68
CA GLU A 10 -11.70 0.86 1.47
C GLU A 10 -12.91 0.35 2.25
N GLU A 11 -12.95 0.63 3.55
CA GLU A 11 -14.09 0.35 4.42
C GLU A 11 -14.79 1.64 4.78
N PHE A 12 -16.12 1.60 4.75
CA PHE A 12 -17.00 2.72 5.07
C PHE A 12 -17.89 2.38 6.26
N ASP A 13 -18.23 3.40 7.05
CA ASP A 13 -19.26 3.28 8.08
C ASP A 13 -20.68 3.26 7.48
N SER A 14 -21.69 3.19 8.35
CA SER A 14 -23.10 3.21 7.95
C SER A 14 -23.56 4.50 7.27
N ASN A 15 -22.80 5.59 7.42
CA ASN A 15 -23.07 6.88 6.80
C ASN A 15 -22.32 7.06 5.48
N GLY A 16 -21.50 6.07 5.08
CA GLY A 16 -20.65 6.16 3.89
C GLY A 16 -19.34 6.93 4.13
N THR A 17 -18.94 7.12 5.38
CA THR A 17 -17.66 7.76 5.72
C THR A 17 -16.53 6.74 5.66
N LEU A 18 -15.43 7.06 5.00
CA LEU A 18 -14.24 6.20 4.98
C LEU A 18 -13.66 6.04 6.39
N VAL A 19 -13.61 4.80 6.88
CA VAL A 19 -13.07 4.47 8.21
C VAL A 19 -11.73 3.74 8.14
N TRP A 20 -11.46 3.06 7.02
CA TRP A 20 -10.18 2.39 6.80
C TRP A 20 -9.86 2.28 5.30
N SER A 21 -8.58 2.34 4.97
CA SER A 21 -8.10 2.08 3.61
C SER A 21 -6.76 1.35 3.64
N GLY A 22 -6.57 0.39 2.73
CA GLY A 22 -5.33 -0.36 2.59
C GLY A 22 -5.02 -0.73 1.15
N LEU A 23 -3.73 -0.87 0.86
CA LEU A 23 -3.24 -1.39 -0.42
C LEU A 23 -2.84 -2.86 -0.26
N MET A 24 -3.42 -3.72 -1.09
CA MET A 24 -3.10 -5.14 -1.14
C MET A 24 -2.38 -5.50 -2.43
N THR A 25 -1.34 -6.30 -2.33
CA THR A 25 -0.58 -6.81 -3.49
C THR A 25 -1.17 -8.07 -4.10
N SER A 26 -2.18 -8.65 -3.45
CA SER A 26 -2.93 -9.81 -3.91
C SER A 26 -4.43 -9.52 -3.91
N GLU A 27 -5.16 -10.15 -4.82
CA GLU A 27 -6.60 -9.98 -4.91
C GLU A 27 -7.28 -10.36 -3.59
N PRO A 28 -8.04 -9.44 -2.98
CA PRO A 28 -8.73 -9.72 -1.74
C PRO A 28 -9.98 -10.59 -2.02
N LYS A 29 -9.83 -11.92 -2.01
CA LYS A 29 -10.93 -12.87 -2.36
C LYS A 29 -11.90 -13.16 -1.22
N GLU A 30 -11.46 -12.96 0.00
CA GLU A 30 -12.20 -13.25 1.23
C GLU A 30 -11.75 -12.25 2.27
N MET A 31 -12.63 -11.78 3.16
CA MET A 31 -12.29 -10.79 4.20
C MET A 31 -11.41 -11.35 5.33
N SER A 32 -10.50 -12.29 5.05
CA SER A 32 -9.63 -12.93 6.06
C SER A 32 -8.64 -11.98 6.72
N TRP A 33 -8.46 -10.76 6.18
CA TRP A 33 -7.73 -9.66 6.83
C TRP A 33 -8.52 -8.95 7.94
N PHE A 34 -9.84 -9.13 8.01
CA PHE A 34 -10.65 -8.61 9.12
C PHE A 34 -10.57 -9.57 10.30
N LYS A 35 -9.75 -9.22 11.30
CA LYS A 35 -9.76 -9.88 12.62
C LYS A 35 -10.83 -9.29 13.54
N ASP A 36 -12.01 -8.99 13.00
CA ASP A 36 -13.05 -8.25 13.73
C ASP A 36 -14.23 -9.16 14.14
N LEU A 37 -15.05 -8.68 15.07
CA LEU A 37 -16.20 -9.43 15.60
C LEU A 37 -17.20 -9.80 14.48
N LYS A 38 -17.62 -11.07 14.44
CA LYS A 38 -18.51 -11.68 13.40
C LYS A 38 -19.81 -10.94 13.04
N ASN A 39 -20.23 -9.95 13.84
CA ASN A 39 -21.54 -9.30 13.72
C ASN A 39 -21.48 -7.84 13.25
N LYS A 40 -20.31 -7.32 12.89
CA LYS A 40 -20.21 -5.97 12.31
C LYS A 40 -20.40 -6.04 10.80
N LEU A 41 -21.30 -5.22 10.26
CA LEU A 41 -21.44 -5.07 8.81
C LEU A 41 -20.23 -4.30 8.29
N HIS A 42 -19.42 -4.94 7.46
CA HIS A 42 -18.30 -4.31 6.78
C HIS A 42 -18.77 -3.84 5.39
N ASN A 43 -18.82 -2.53 5.18
CA ASN A 43 -19.11 -1.96 3.87
C ASN A 43 -17.77 -1.71 3.15
N VAL A 44 -17.34 -2.66 2.33
CA VAL A 44 -16.01 -2.64 1.71
C VAL A 44 -16.10 -2.46 0.21
N THR A 45 -15.33 -1.51 -0.31
CA THR A 45 -15.10 -1.32 -1.75
C THR A 45 -13.71 -1.82 -2.10
N ILE A 46 -13.60 -2.65 -3.14
CA ILE A 46 -12.33 -3.13 -3.67
C ILE A 46 -12.14 -2.58 -5.09
N THR A 47 -11.12 -1.76 -5.25
CA THR A 47 -10.78 -1.11 -6.52
C THR A 47 -9.49 -1.70 -7.09
N PRO A 48 -9.51 -2.34 -8.27
CA PRO A 48 -8.30 -2.84 -8.91
C PRO A 48 -7.41 -1.68 -9.36
N LEU A 49 -6.13 -1.72 -8.99
CA LEU A 49 -5.15 -0.70 -9.37
C LEU A 49 -4.36 -1.19 -10.60
N ILE A 50 -4.59 -0.50 -11.71
CA ILE A 50 -3.89 -0.72 -12.97
C ILE A 50 -2.88 0.43 -13.13
N PRO A 51 -1.59 0.15 -13.36
CA PRO A 51 -0.60 1.20 -13.50
C PRO A 51 -0.91 2.06 -14.73
N ASP A 52 -0.86 3.37 -14.55
CA ASP A 52 -0.88 4.30 -15.67
C ASP A 52 0.48 4.25 -16.38
N THR A 53 0.54 3.51 -17.48
CA THR A 53 1.75 3.37 -18.29
C THR A 53 2.03 4.57 -19.18
N LYS A 54 1.10 5.53 -19.31
CA LYS A 54 1.27 6.74 -20.13
C LYS A 54 1.94 7.86 -19.35
N ASN A 55 1.65 7.99 -18.06
CA ASN A 55 2.15 9.07 -17.20
C ASN A 55 3.14 8.57 -16.13
N ILE A 56 4.13 7.76 -16.55
CA ILE A 56 5.13 7.21 -15.63
C ILE A 56 6.14 8.31 -15.23
N VAL A 57 6.15 8.66 -13.94
CA VAL A 57 7.20 9.51 -13.34
C VAL A 57 8.35 8.63 -12.88
N LYS A 58 9.54 8.78 -13.49
CA LYS A 58 10.76 8.09 -13.07
C LYS A 58 11.63 9.04 -12.24
N VAL A 59 11.85 8.70 -10.97
CA VAL A 59 12.79 9.42 -10.10
C VAL A 59 14.05 8.56 -9.95
N THR A 60 15.15 9.00 -10.56
CA THR A 60 16.46 8.37 -10.36
C THR A 60 17.22 9.15 -9.29
N ASN A 61 17.54 8.47 -8.19
CA ASN A 61 18.40 9.05 -7.17
C ASN A 61 19.70 8.26 -7.12
N VAL A 62 20.83 8.94 -7.30
CA VAL A 62 22.14 8.31 -7.10
C VAL A 62 22.28 8.11 -5.60
N LYS A 63 22.23 6.86 -5.12
CA LYS A 63 22.65 6.54 -3.75
C LYS A 63 24.14 6.87 -3.66
N LYS A 64 24.47 8.13 -3.32
CA LYS A 64 25.83 8.49 -2.96
C LYS A 64 26.12 7.84 -1.62
N TYR A 65 27.00 6.85 -1.65
CA TYR A 65 27.60 6.30 -0.45
C TYR A 65 28.37 7.43 0.24
N ASP A 66 27.91 7.84 1.42
CA ASP A 66 28.57 8.85 2.23
C ASP A 66 29.51 8.13 3.20
N SER A 67 30.79 8.03 2.82
CA SER A 67 31.82 7.34 3.61
C SER A 67 32.03 7.94 5.00
N LYS A 68 31.59 9.20 5.23
CA LYS A 68 31.65 9.84 6.56
C LYS A 68 30.69 9.18 7.56
N LYS A 69 29.49 8.77 7.12
CA LYS A 69 28.54 8.06 7.98
C LYS A 69 29.07 6.71 8.46
N LEU A 70 29.91 6.03 7.67
CA LEU A 70 30.53 4.78 8.09
C LEU A 70 31.63 5.01 9.15
N THR A 71 32.43 6.06 9.01
CA THR A 71 33.51 6.38 9.97
C THR A 71 32.96 6.89 11.29
N GLU A 72 31.91 7.73 11.26
CA GLU A 72 31.21 8.20 12.47
C GLU A 72 30.47 7.07 13.19
N ALA A 73 29.82 6.16 12.46
CA ALA A 73 29.13 5.01 13.05
C ALA A 73 30.07 3.95 13.64
N ASN A 74 31.34 3.92 13.21
CA ASN A 74 32.36 2.98 13.69
C ASN A 74 33.47 3.66 14.51
N SER A 75 33.20 4.84 15.09
CA SER A 75 34.10 5.57 16.01
C SER A 75 35.51 5.88 15.48
N GLY A 76 35.70 5.95 14.16
CA GLY A 76 37.02 6.07 13.55
C GLY A 76 37.87 4.83 13.81
N LEU A 77 38.20 4.09 12.74
CA LEU A 77 39.22 3.05 12.82
C LEU A 77 40.56 3.59 13.33
#